data_AF-A0A1C7LR56-F1
#
_entry.id   AF-A0A1C7LR56-F1
#
_cell.length_a   1.000
_cell.length_b   1.000
_cell.length_c   1.000
_cell.angle_alpha   90.00
_cell.angle_beta   90.00
_cell.angle_gamma   90.00
#
_symmetry.space_group_name_H-M   'P 1'
#
loop_
_entity.id
_entity.type
_entity.pdbx_description
1 polymer ?
#
loop_
_entity_poly.entity_id
_entity_poly.type
_entity_poly.pdbx_seq_one_letter_code
_entity_poly.pdbx_strand_id
1 'polypeptide(L)'
;MHQYALHYYQHATALRPYDVRIWQAQGLCYEEMGRVREAIECMKRALIGADPHETTIRLKLAKLHNDLDEFAEAAAYHRRVVEVCRAGNKHVIEGLCVGQGVSGTCCCEQLRRGGVR
;
A
#
# COMPACT_ATOMS: atom_id res chain seq x y z
N MET A 1 -19.71 -13.87 -4.14
CA MET A 1 -20.21 -12.92 -3.12
C MET A 1 -19.65 -11.49 -3.27
N HIS A 2 -18.53 -11.26 -3.97
CA HIS A 2 -17.88 -9.92 -4.06
C HIS A 2 -18.63 -8.89 -4.94
N GLN A 3 -19.47 -9.32 -5.88
CA GLN A 3 -20.20 -8.42 -6.78
C GLN A 3 -21.21 -7.53 -6.05
N TYR A 4 -21.93 -8.06 -5.05
CA TYR A 4 -22.84 -7.27 -4.23
C TYR A 4 -22.10 -6.26 -3.35
N ALA A 5 -20.97 -6.67 -2.77
CA ALA A 5 -20.13 -5.77 -1.98
C ALA A 5 -19.61 -4.61 -2.83
N LEU A 6 -19.15 -4.91 -4.05
CA LEU A 6 -18.68 -3.88 -5.00
C LEU A 6 -19.76 -2.85 -5.31
N HIS A 7 -21.00 -3.30 -5.55
CA HIS A 7 -22.14 -2.41 -5.80
C HIS A 7 -22.35 -1.43 -4.64
N TYR A 8 -22.36 -1.92 -3.40
CA TYR A 8 -22.51 -1.04 -2.23
C TYR A 8 -21.30 -0.10 -2.03
N TYR A 9 -20.08 -0.54 -2.30
CA TYR A 9 -18.90 0.34 -2.24
C TYR A 9 -18.92 1.42 -3.32
N GLN A 10 -19.44 1.14 -4.52
CA GLN A 10 -19.62 2.15 -5.56
C GLN A 10 -20.64 3.22 -5.16
N HIS A 11 -21.75 2.82 -4.53
CA HIS A 11 -22.70 3.79 -3.95
C HIS A 11 -22.06 4.59 -2.80
N ALA A 12 -21.30 3.94 -1.93
CA ALA A 12 -20.64 4.59 -0.80
C ALA A 12 -19.56 5.60 -1.25
N THR A 13 -18.80 5.30 -2.31
CA THR A 13 -17.82 6.23 -2.89
C THR A 13 -18.49 7.42 -3.59
N ALA A 14 -19.68 7.25 -4.16
CA ALA A 14 -20.46 8.37 -4.70
C ALA A 14 -20.94 9.33 -3.60
N LEU A 15 -21.30 8.79 -2.42
CA LEU A 15 -21.69 9.60 -1.27
C LEU A 15 -20.50 10.29 -0.58
N ARG A 16 -19.34 9.61 -0.52
CA ARG A 16 -18.13 10.10 0.14
C ARG A 16 -16.89 9.81 -0.69
N PRO A 17 -16.56 10.67 -1.67
CA PRO A 17 -15.45 10.43 -2.58
C PRO A 17 -14.07 10.54 -1.92
N TYR A 18 -13.96 11.15 -0.75
CA TYR A 18 -12.69 11.37 -0.05
C TYR A 18 -12.41 10.38 1.09
N ASP A 19 -13.32 9.43 1.38
CA ASP A 19 -13.09 8.46 2.46
C ASP A 19 -12.15 7.33 1.98
N VAL A 20 -10.91 7.38 2.46
CA VAL A 20 -9.83 6.44 2.14
C VAL A 20 -10.22 4.98 2.42
N ARG A 21 -10.99 4.73 3.49
CA ARG A 21 -11.32 3.37 3.94
C ARG A 21 -12.25 2.67 2.96
N ILE A 22 -13.15 3.43 2.34
CA ILE A 22 -14.10 2.90 1.36
C ILE A 22 -13.34 2.49 0.09
N TRP A 23 -12.43 3.33 -0.39
CA TRP A 23 -11.57 3.00 -1.53
C TRP A 23 -10.67 1.80 -1.26
N GLN A 24 -10.16 1.67 -0.04
CA GLN A 24 -9.39 0.50 0.37
C GLN A 24 -10.22 -0.78 0.32
N ALA A 25 -11.43 -0.75 0.88
CA ALA A 25 -12.33 -1.91 0.89
C ALA A 25 -12.76 -2.30 -0.54
N GLN A 26 -13.00 -1.31 -1.40
CA GLN A 26 -13.30 -1.54 -2.82
C GLN A 26 -12.10 -2.16 -3.56
N GLY A 27 -10.89 -1.66 -3.31
CA GLY A 27 -9.66 -2.20 -3.89
C GLY A 27 -9.41 -3.66 -3.48
N LEU A 28 -9.61 -4.00 -2.21
CA LEU A 28 -9.52 -5.38 -1.71
C LEU A 28 -10.54 -6.30 -2.41
N CYS A 29 -11.78 -5.83 -2.62
CA CYS A 29 -12.75 -6.61 -3.37
C CYS A 29 -12.30 -6.89 -4.80
N TYR A 30 -11.66 -5.92 -5.47
CA TYR A 30 -11.12 -6.12 -6.82
C TYR A 30 -9.92 -7.08 -6.84
N GLU A 31 -9.06 -7.05 -5.82
CA GLU A 31 -7.95 -8.01 -5.64
C GLU A 31 -8.48 -9.44 -5.55
N GLU A 32 -9.47 -9.70 -4.69
CA GLU A 32 -10.12 -11.01 -4.53
C GLU A 32 -10.84 -11.48 -5.80
N MET A 33 -11.28 -10.56 -6.65
CA MET A 33 -11.88 -10.87 -7.96
C MET A 33 -10.84 -11.09 -9.06
N GLY A 34 -9.54 -11.00 -8.77
CA GLY A 34 -8.46 -11.09 -9.76
C GLY A 34 -8.37 -9.88 -10.70
N ARG A 35 -9.10 -8.80 -10.41
CA ARG A 35 -9.13 -7.57 -11.21
C ARG A 35 -8.10 -6.57 -10.67
N VAL A 36 -6.83 -6.98 -10.71
CA VAL A 36 -5.69 -6.26 -10.10
C VAL A 36 -5.55 -4.82 -10.61
N ARG A 37 -5.78 -4.58 -11.91
CA ARG A 37 -5.71 -3.22 -12.50
C ARG A 37 -6.72 -2.25 -11.88
N GLU A 38 -7.93 -2.70 -11.59
CA GLU A 38 -8.95 -1.85 -10.96
C GLU A 38 -8.70 -1.65 -9.47
N ALA A 39 -8.10 -2.65 -8.81
CA ALA A 39 -7.63 -2.52 -7.44
C ALA A 39 -6.57 -1.40 -7.34
N ILE A 40 -5.64 -1.34 -8.29
CA ILE A 40 -4.62 -0.29 -8.35
C ILE A 40 -5.24 1.10 -8.50
N GLU A 41 -6.21 1.28 -9.40
CA GLU A 41 -6.89 2.57 -9.58
C GLU A 41 -7.66 3.00 -8.32
N CYS A 42 -8.31 2.06 -7.63
CA CYS A 42 -8.96 2.33 -6.34
C CYS A 42 -7.93 2.75 -5.26
N MET A 43 -6.79 2.07 -5.20
CA MET A 43 -5.72 2.38 -4.25
C MET A 43 -5.05 3.73 -4.56
N LYS A 44 -4.89 4.10 -5.84
CA LYS A 44 -4.42 5.42 -6.26
C LYS A 44 -5.38 6.53 -5.82
N ARG A 45 -6.70 6.31 -5.95
CA ARG A 45 -7.71 7.25 -5.43
C ARG A 45 -7.67 7.35 -3.91
N ALA A 46 -7.49 6.23 -3.22
CA ALA A 46 -7.33 6.22 -1.77
C ALA A 46 -6.14 7.07 -1.32
N LEU A 47 -5.04 7.09 -2.09
CA LEU A 47 -3.85 7.88 -1.79
C LEU A 47 -4.10 9.40 -1.82
N ILE A 48 -5.07 9.88 -2.61
CA ILE A 48 -5.38 11.31 -2.73
C ILE A 48 -5.96 11.87 -1.43
N GLY A 49 -6.81 11.08 -0.76
CA GLY A 49 -7.43 11.45 0.52
C GLY A 49 -6.62 11.01 1.74
N ALA A 50 -5.55 10.24 1.55
CA ALA A 50 -4.76 9.69 2.64
C ALA A 50 -3.65 10.64 3.09
N ASP A 51 -3.27 10.52 4.36
CA ASP A 51 -2.14 11.24 4.90
C ASP A 51 -0.85 10.91 4.12
N PRO A 52 0.00 11.92 3.84
CA PRO A 52 1.28 11.69 3.18
C PRO A 52 2.20 10.70 3.92
N HIS A 53 1.98 10.47 5.22
CA HIS A 53 2.71 9.51 6.03
C HIS A 53 2.11 8.10 6.03
N GLU A 54 0.96 7.89 5.39
CA GLU A 54 0.33 6.57 5.30
C GLU A 54 1.16 5.65 4.40
N THR A 55 1.80 4.65 5.00
CA THR A 55 2.65 3.69 4.29
C THR A 55 1.88 2.47 3.83
N THR A 56 0.76 2.14 4.47
CA THR A 56 0.01 0.89 4.24
C THR A 56 -0.54 0.83 2.81
N ILE A 57 -1.07 1.95 2.30
CA ILE A 57 -1.61 2.03 0.92
C ILE A 57 -0.49 1.87 -0.11
N ARG A 58 0.66 2.51 0.13
CA ARG A 58 1.81 2.42 -0.77
C ARG A 58 2.40 1.01 -0.82
N LEU A 59 2.42 0.31 0.31
CA LEU A 59 2.84 -1.10 0.36
C LEU A 59 1.87 -2.00 -0.42
N LYS A 60 0.56 -1.78 -0.28
CA LYS A 60 -0.45 -2.52 -1.06
C LYS A 60 -0.31 -2.26 -2.56
N LEU A 61 -0.10 -1.01 -2.98
CA LEU A 61 0.18 -0.68 -4.39
C LEU A 61 1.44 -1.40 -4.90
N ALA A 62 2.51 -1.41 -4.12
CA ALA A 62 3.73 -2.10 -4.52
C ALA A 62 3.51 -3.61 -4.70
N LYS A 63 2.74 -4.25 -3.81
CA LYS A 63 2.34 -5.66 -3.96
C LYS A 63 1.54 -5.88 -5.26
N LEU A 64 0.51 -5.07 -5.50
CA LEU A 64 -0.33 -5.20 -6.70
C LEU A 64 0.47 -4.99 -8.01
N HIS A 65 1.47 -4.11 -8.01
CA HIS A 65 2.36 -3.93 -9.16
C HIS A 65 3.33 -5.12 -9.34
N ASN A 66 3.80 -5.74 -8.25
CA ASN A 66 4.56 -7.00 -8.35
C ASN A 66 3.70 -8.13 -8.94
N ASP A 67 2.41 -8.18 -8.60
CA ASP A 67 1.47 -9.16 -9.14
C ASP A 67 1.18 -8.94 -10.65
N LEU A 68 1.46 -7.75 -11.18
CA LEU A 68 1.35 -7.39 -12.60
C LEU A 68 2.68 -7.46 -13.37
N ASP A 69 3.76 -7.93 -12.74
CA ASP A 69 5.15 -7.92 -13.26
C ASP A 69 5.70 -6.50 -13.57
N GLU A 70 5.08 -5.46 -13.02
CA GLU A 70 5.46 -4.06 -13.14
C GLU A 70 6.48 -3.67 -12.05
N PHE A 71 7.66 -4.28 -12.11
CA PHE A 71 8.69 -4.13 -11.05
C PHE A 71 9.24 -2.71 -10.92
N ALA A 72 9.19 -1.92 -12.00
CA ALA A 72 9.69 -0.55 -12.01
C ALA A 72 8.84 0.37 -11.10
N GLU A 73 7.52 0.35 -11.26
CA GLU A 73 6.62 1.07 -10.37
C GLU A 73 6.66 0.54 -8.94
N ALA A 74 6.68 -0.79 -8.76
CA ALA A 74 6.76 -1.40 -7.44
C ALA A 74 8.00 -0.92 -6.66
N ALA A 75 9.16 -0.89 -7.29
CA ALA A 75 10.39 -0.37 -6.70
C ALA A 75 10.28 1.11 -6.33
N ALA A 76 9.60 1.93 -7.13
CA ALA A 76 9.37 3.34 -6.83
C ALA A 76 8.50 3.53 -5.58
N TYR A 77 7.44 2.73 -5.42
CA TYR A 77 6.59 2.76 -4.22
C TYR A 77 7.35 2.28 -2.98
N HIS A 78 8.16 1.22 -3.10
CA HIS A 78 9.01 0.76 -1.99
C HIS A 78 10.02 1.82 -1.55
N ARG A 79 10.66 2.53 -2.48
CA ARG A 79 11.58 3.64 -2.15
C ARG A 79 10.88 4.75 -1.35
N ARG A 80 9.69 5.17 -1.79
CA ARG A 80 8.89 6.18 -1.07
C ARG A 80 8.51 5.74 0.34
N VAL A 81 8.16 4.46 0.54
CA VAL A 81 7.87 3.93 1.88
C VAL A 81 9.11 4.03 2.77
N VAL A 82 10.29 3.64 2.26
CA VAL A 82 11.55 3.74 3.01
C VAL A 82 11.88 5.19 3.38
N GLU A 83 11.66 6.15 2.48
CA GLU A 83 11.86 7.59 2.76
C GLU A 83 10.97 8.09 3.89
N VAL A 84 9.66 7.75 3.85
CA VAL A 84 8.71 8.12 4.90
C VAL A 84 9.11 7.52 6.26
N CYS A 85 9.58 6.28 6.28
CA CYS A 85 10.00 5.61 7.51
C CYS A 85 11.30 6.17 8.07
N ARG A 86 12.26 6.53 7.22
CA ARG A 86 13.50 7.23 7.61
C ARG A 86 13.19 8.60 8.22
N ALA A 87 12.25 9.35 7.65
CA ALA A 87 11.84 10.65 8.19
C ALA A 87 11.07 10.53 9.53
N GLY A 88 10.30 9.45 9.71
CA GLY A 88 9.46 9.26 10.90
C GLY A 88 10.13 8.54 12.08
N ASN A 89 11.38 8.07 11.95
CA ASN A 89 12.03 7.21 12.96
C ASN A 89 11.18 5.96 13.32
N LYS A 90 10.42 5.44 12.34
CA LYS A 90 9.54 4.26 12.44
C LYS A 90 10.19 3.09 11.71
N HIS A 91 10.15 1.89 12.27
CA HIS A 91 10.61 0.67 11.60
C HIS A 91 9.46 -0.02 10.89
N VAL A 92 9.70 -0.41 9.64
CA VAL A 92 8.76 -1.25 8.86
C VAL A 92 9.12 -2.69 9.14
N ILE A 93 8.22 -3.39 9.84
CA ILE A 93 8.22 -4.84 9.92
C ILE A 93 6.97 -5.25 9.12
N GLU A 94 7.16 -5.96 8.01
CA GLU A 94 6.13 -6.51 7.11
C GLU A 94 4.70 -5.97 7.30
N GLY A 95 4.40 -4.82 6.69
CA GLY A 95 3.04 -4.28 6.65
C GLY A 95 2.53 -3.58 7.92
N LEU A 96 3.31 -3.53 9.01
CA LEU A 96 2.96 -2.82 10.24
C LEU A 96 4.03 -1.76 10.59
N CYS A 97 3.63 -0.48 10.55
CA CYS A 97 4.39 0.60 11.18
C CYS A 97 4.20 0.49 12.71
N VAL A 98 5.09 -0.23 13.39
CA VAL A 98 5.06 -0.32 14.85
C VAL A 98 5.81 0.88 15.44
N GLY A 99 5.14 1.61 16.35
CA GLY A 99 5.76 2.66 17.14
C GLY A 99 6.87 2.10 18.02
N GLN A 100 7.92 2.89 18.24
CA GLN A 100 9.17 2.47 18.88
C GLN A 100 8.95 1.63 20.15
N GLY A 101 9.47 0.42 20.11
CA GLY A 101 9.52 -0.45 21.28
C GLY A 101 9.78 -1.89 20.93
N VAL A 102 10.90 -2.19 20.26
CA VAL A 102 11.86 -3.23 20.68
C VAL A 102 12.97 -3.35 19.64
N SER A 103 14.20 -3.42 20.17
CA SER A 103 15.41 -3.87 19.49
C SER A 103 15.17 -5.17 18.71
N GLY A 104 15.10 -5.08 17.40
CA GLY A 104 14.99 -6.22 16.51
C GLY A 104 15.52 -5.84 15.14
N THR A 105 16.62 -6.49 14.76
CA THR A 105 17.42 -6.30 13.54
C THR A 105 16.60 -5.86 12.32
N CYS A 106 16.96 -4.67 11.82
CA CYS A 106 16.30 -4.01 10.72
C CYS A 106 16.63 -4.71 9.38
N CYS A 107 15.61 -4.97 8.56
CA CYS A 107 15.76 -5.40 7.16
C CYS A 107 16.58 -4.39 6.31
N CYS A 108 16.83 -3.16 6.80
CA CYS A 108 17.80 -2.25 6.19
C CYS A 108 19.25 -2.75 6.25
N GLU A 109 19.60 -3.66 7.16
CA GLU A 109 20.98 -4.13 7.32
C GLU A 109 21.35 -5.21 6.30
N GLN A 110 20.37 -5.96 5.78
CA GLN A 110 20.57 -6.88 4.65
C GLN A 110 20.83 -6.16 3.32
N LEU A 111 20.16 -5.03 3.04
CA LEU A 111 20.37 -4.27 1.80
C LEU A 111 21.69 -3.46 1.78
N ARG A 112 22.32 -3.21 2.94
CA ARG A 112 23.68 -2.65 2.99
C ARG A 112 24.78 -3.67 2.69
N ARG A 113 24.53 -4.98 2.81
CA ARG A 113 25.57 -6.02 2.63
C ARG A 113 25.55 -6.71 1.26
N GLY A 114 24.54 -6.47 0.43
CA GLY A 114 24.38 -7.15 -0.88
C GLY A 114 24.74 -6.33 -2.12
N GLY A 115 25.32 -5.13 -1.98
CA GLY A 115 25.68 -4.28 -3.12
C GLY A 115 27.07 -3.67 -2.92
N VAL A 116 27.96 -3.95 -3.87
CA VAL A 116 29.38 -3.56 -3.97
C VAL A 116 30.35 -4.51 -3.25
N ARG A 117 30.54 -5.68 -3.84
CA ARG A 117 31.84 -6.05 -4.43
C ARG A 117 31.66 -7.15 -5.47
#